data_AF-A0AAV7V4U3-F1
#
_entry.id   AF-A0AAV7V4U3-F1
#
_cell.length_a   1.000
_cell.length_b   1.000
_cell.length_c   1.000
_cell.angle_alpha   90.00
_cell.angle_beta   90.00
_cell.angle_gamma   90.00
#
_symmetry.space_group_name_H-M   'P 1'
#
loop_
_entity.id
_entity.type
_entity.pdbx_description
1 polymer ?
#
loop_
_entity_poly.entity_id
_entity_poly.type
_entity_poly.pdbx_seq_one_letter_code
_entity_poly.pdbx_strand_id
1 'polypeptide(L)' 'MDLINFNSLNEAELQKLCKKRKLNVGKKASKVDLQIALWAYEEVKWLQTAAEEDDLAWDLGVDEEEDQGPQENQGFQ' A
#
# COMPACT_ATOMS: atom_id res chain seq x y z
N MET A 1 0.29 6.19 11.56
CA MET A 1 -0.91 5.33 11.69
C MET A 1 -1.05 4.97 13.15
N ASP A 2 -2.23 5.15 13.75
CA ASP A 2 -2.49 4.68 15.10
C ASP A 2 -2.64 3.15 15.09
N LEU A 3 -1.80 2.45 15.86
CA LEU A 3 -1.89 1.01 16.05
C LEU A 3 -3.14 0.67 16.86
N ILE A 4 -4.19 0.21 16.18
CA ILE A 4 -5.40 -0.27 16.84
C ILE A 4 -5.09 -1.60 17.51
N ASN A 5 -5.23 -1.67 18.83
CA ASN A 5 -5.17 -2.92 19.56
C ASN A 5 -6.48 -3.69 19.43
N PHE A 6 -6.55 -4.64 18.48
CA PHE A 6 -7.75 -5.46 18.28
C PHE A 6 -8.08 -6.39 19.46
N ASN A 7 -7.15 -6.63 20.39
CA ASN A 7 -7.39 -7.49 21.55
C ASN A 7 -8.26 -6.81 22.62
N SER A 8 -8.21 -5.48 22.71
CA SER A 8 -9.02 -4.72 23.68
C SER A 8 -10.46 -4.52 23.24
N LEU A 9 -10.80 -4.86 21.99
CA LEU A 9 -12.14 -4.68 21.44
C LEU A 9 -13.04 -5.89 21.71
N ASN A 10 -14.33 -5.64 21.86
CA ASN A 10 -15.37 -6.67 21.92
C ASN A 10 -15.85 -7.09 20.51
N GLU A 11 -16.63 -8.17 20.41
CA GLU A 11 -17.09 -8.70 19.12
C GLU A 11 -17.94 -7.70 18.31
N ALA A 12 -18.77 -6.89 18.96
CA ALA A 12 -19.61 -5.91 18.27
C ALA A 12 -18.75 -4.78 17.67
N GLU A 13 -17.73 -4.32 18.38
CA GLU A 13 -16.75 -3.34 17.89
C GLU A 13 -15.95 -3.91 16.72
N LEU A 14 -15.48 -5.14 16.83
CA LEU A 14 -14.75 -5.84 15.77
C LEU A 14 -15.64 -6.03 14.52
N GLN A 15 -16.90 -6.46 14.67
CA GLN A 15 -17.84 -6.54 13.54
C GLN A 15 -18.09 -5.18 12.88
N LYS A 16 -18.26 -4.13 13.68
CA LYS A 16 -18.46 -2.76 13.17
C LYS A 16 -17.26 -2.28 12.39
N LEU A 17 -16.04 -2.56 12.86
CA LEU A 17 -14.79 -2.28 12.16
C LEU A 17 -14.68 -3.06 10.85
N CYS A 18 -14.95 -4.36 10.86
CA CYS A 18 -15.00 -5.18 9.65
C CYS A 18 -15.96 -4.60 8.62
N LYS A 19 -17.17 -4.21 9.03
CA LYS A 19 -18.16 -3.58 8.15
C LYS A 19 -17.69 -2.23 7.61
N LYS A 20 -17.08 -1.37 8.46
CA LYS A 20 -16.54 -0.07 8.04
C LYS A 20 -15.43 -0.22 6.99
N ARG A 21 -14.62 -1.27 7.10
CA ARG A 21 -13.56 -1.64 6.17
C ARG A 21 -14.04 -2.50 4.99
N LYS A 22 -15.35 -2.73 4.88
CA LYS A 22 -15.99 -3.56 3.84
C LYS A 22 -15.43 -5.00 3.77
N LEU A 23 -14.99 -5.55 4.90
CA LEU A 23 -14.54 -6.94 5.01
C LEU A 23 -15.74 -7.89 5.00
N ASN A 24 -15.68 -8.91 4.15
CA ASN A 24 -16.70 -9.95 4.09
C ASN A 24 -16.42 -11.05 5.12
N VAL A 25 -16.79 -10.78 6.36
CA VAL A 25 -16.77 -11.76 7.46
C VAL A 25 -18.17 -12.34 7.65
N GLY A 26 -18.26 -13.67 7.73
CA GLY A 26 -19.54 -14.36 7.88
C GLY A 26 -20.30 -13.94 9.14
N LYS A 27 -21.64 -13.99 9.11
CA LYS A 27 -22.51 -13.61 10.24
C LYS A 27 -22.24 -14.36 11.55
N LYS A 28 -21.55 -15.51 11.48
CA LYS A 28 -21.20 -16.37 12.62
C LYS A 28 -19.69 -16.37 12.90
N ALA A 29 -18.94 -15.41 12.37
CA ALA A 29 -17.52 -15.25 12.64
C ALA A 29 -17.28 -15.03 14.13
N SER A 30 -16.35 -15.79 14.71
CA SER A 30 -15.93 -15.65 16.10
C SER A 30 -15.13 -14.37 16.31
N LYS A 31 -14.93 -13.95 17.57
CA LYS A 31 -13.99 -12.88 17.91
C LYS A 31 -12.63 -13.04 17.23
N VAL A 32 -12.08 -14.25 17.24
CA VAL A 32 -10.77 -14.57 16.65
C VAL A 32 -10.80 -14.40 15.13
N ASP A 33 -11.84 -14.89 14.45
CA ASP A 33 -12.00 -14.73 13.00
C ASP A 33 -12.05 -13.25 12.60
N LEU A 34 -12.77 -12.43 13.38
CA LEU A 34 -12.86 -11.00 13.15
C LEU A 34 -11.50 -10.31 13.35
N GLN A 35 -10.75 -10.70 14.39
CA GLN A 35 -9.41 -10.16 14.63
C GLN A 35 -8.44 -10.51 13.51
N ILE A 36 -8.43 -11.78 13.07
CA ILE A 36 -7.58 -12.24 11.96
C ILE A 36 -7.90 -11.45 10.68
N ALA A 37 -9.18 -11.29 10.36
CA ALA A 37 -9.59 -10.52 9.18
C ALA A 37 -9.12 -9.06 9.23
N LEU A 38 -9.17 -8.43 10.41
CA LEU A 38 -8.73 -7.05 10.59
C LEU A 38 -7.20 -6.91 10.53
N TRP A 39 -6.45 -7.87 11.07
CA TRP A 39 -4.99 -7.92 10.94
C TRP A 39 -4.57 -8.07 9.49
N ALA A 40 -5.14 -9.05 8.77
CA ALA A 40 -4.83 -9.29 7.37
C ALA A 40 -5.12 -8.04 6.50
N TYR A 41 -6.19 -7.31 6.78
CA TYR A 41 -6.51 -6.06 6.08
C TYR A 41 -5.45 -4.98 6.28
N GLU A 42 -5.01 -4.75 7.52
CA GLU A 42 -3.99 -3.73 7.81
C GLU A 42 -2.63 -4.11 7.21
N GLU A 43 -2.27 -5.41 7.23
CA GLU A 43 -1.05 -5.92 6.61
C GLU A 43 -1.04 -5.67 5.09
N VAL A 44 -2.13 -6.04 4.40
CA VAL A 44 -2.26 -5.81 2.96
C VAL A 44 -2.21 -4.32 2.62
N LYS A 45 -2.88 -3.48 3.42
CA LYS A 45 -2.87 -2.04 3.21
C LYS A 45 -1.47 -1.45 3.40
N TRP A 46 -0.74 -1.90 4.40
CA TRP A 46 0.64 -1.46 4.63
C TRP A 46 1.55 -1.87 3.46
N LEU A 47 1.44 -3.10 2.97
CA LEU A 47 2.17 -3.56 1.78
C LEU A 47 1.81 -2.78 0.52
N GLN A 48 0.53 -2.42 0.33
CA GLN A 48 0.10 -1.58 -0.78
C GLN A 48 0.69 -0.18 -0.70
N THR A 49 0.67 0.45 0.48
CA THR A 49 1.29 1.76 0.69
C THR A 49 2.81 1.70 0.45
N ALA A 50 3.50 0.66 0.94
CA ALA A 50 4.92 0.49 0.71
C ALA A 50 5.25 0.26 -0.78
N ALA A 51 4.40 -0.49 -1.50
CA ALA A 51 4.55 -0.70 -2.95
C ALA A 51 4.29 0.57 -3.76
N GLU A 52 3.27 1.37 -3.39
CA GLU A 52 2.99 2.66 -4.02
C GLU A 52 4.13 3.67 -3.77
N GLU A 53 4.74 3.66 -2.58
CA GLU A 53 5.92 4.48 -2.27
C GLU A 53 7.16 4.05 -3.07
N ASP A 54 7.32 2.75 -3.35
CA ASP A 54 8.41 2.23 -4.19
C ASP A 54 8.16 2.56 -5.68
N ASP A 55 6.96 2.33 -6.22
CA ASP A 55 6.62 2.71 -7.60
C ASP A 55 6.78 4.23 -7.83
N LEU A 56 6.40 5.06 -6.84
CA LEU A 56 6.63 6.51 -6.90
C LEU A 56 8.13 6.89 -6.86
N ALA A 57 8.99 6.05 -6.26
CA ALA A 57 10.43 6.26 -6.24
C ALA A 57 11.10 5.97 -7.60
N TRP A 58 10.52 5.09 -8.42
CA TRP A 58 11.03 4.78 -9.77
C TRP A 58 10.55 5.78 -10.83
N ASP A 59 9.42 6.47 -10.62
CA ASP A 59 8.83 7.43 -11.58
C ASP A 59 9.46 8.84 -11.51
N LEU A 60 10.56 9.02 -10.76
CA LEU A 60 11.31 10.29 -10.65
C LEU A 60 12.53 10.38 -11.60
N GLY A 61 12.55 9.58 -12.67
CA GLY A 61 13.72 9.41 -13.52
C GLY A 61 13.43 9.33 -15.03
N VAL A 62 12.41 10.04 -15.53
CA VAL A 62 12.34 10.37 -16.96
C VAL A 62 12.45 11.88 -17.10
N ASP A 63 13.65 12.39 -16.85
CA ASP A 63 14.05 13.66 -17.45
C ASP A 63 14.46 13.32 -18.88
N GLU A 64 13.69 13.83 -19.83
CA GLU A 64 13.99 13.81 -21.26
C GLU A 64 15.31 14.53 -21.51
N GLU A 65 16.43 13.81 -21.46
CA GLU A 65 17.62 14.23 -22.20
C GLU A 65 17.84 13.24 -23.34
N GLU A 66 17.15 13.50 -24.46
CA GLU A 66 17.69 13.17 -25.78
C GLU A 66 18.99 13.98 -25.96
N ASP A 67 20.08 13.51 -25.36
CA ASP A 67 21.42 14.05 -25.59
C ASP A 67 21.75 13.85 -27.07
N GLN A 68 21.72 14.97 -27.79
CA GLN A 68 22.06 15.09 -29.19
C GLN A 68 23.47 14.52 -29.38
N GLY A 69 23.56 13.47 -30.21
CA GLY A 69 24.82 12.80 -30.51
C GLY A 69 25.95 13.77 -30.90
N PRO A 70 27.21 13.42 -30.61
CA PRO A 70 28.33 14.28 -30.95
C PRO A 70 28.45 14.41 -32.47
N GLN A 71 28.07 15.57 -33.02
CA GLN A 71 28.47 15.95 -34.37
C GLN A 71 29.97 16.24 -34.34
N GLU A 72 30.74 15.36 -34.99
CA GLU A 72 32.17 15.48 -35.22
C GLU A 72 32.53 16.86 -35.80
N ASN A 73 33.34 17.62 -35.05
CA ASN A 73 33.99 18.81 -35.57
C ASN A 73 35.21 18.36 -36.39
N GLN A 74 35.00 18.04 -37.67
CA GLN A 74 36.10 17.88 -38.62
C GLN A 74 36.57 19.27 -39.04
N GLY A 75 37.68 19.70 -38.43
CA GLY A 75 38.36 20.94 -38.77
C GLY A 75 38.75 20.98 -40.24
N PHE A 76 38.27 22.02 -40.93
CA PHE A 76 38.88 22.49 -42.16
C PHE A 76 40.06 23.38 -41.79
N GLN A 77 41.29 22.93 -42.06
CA GLN A 77 42.38 23.67 -42.74
C GLN A 77 43.68 22.86 -42.72
#